data_AF-A0A6G3TVK7-F1
#
_entry.id   AF-A0A6G3TVK7-F1
#
_cell.length_a   1.000
_cell.length_b   1.000
_cell.length_c   1.000
_cell.angle_alpha   90.00
_cell.angle_beta   90.00
_cell.angle_gamma   90.00
#
_symmetry.space_group_name_H-M   'P 1'
#
loop_
_entity.id
_entity.type
_entity.pdbx_description
1 polymer ?
#
loop_
_entity_poly.entity_id
_entity_poly.type
_entity_poly.pdbx_seq_one_letter_code
_entity_poly.pdbx_strand_id
1 'polypeptide(L)'
;MTSRPVSTPAIDQLRTDILRRNPAEPEFHQAAREVLDTLAPVLAARPEYAVPGLVERLIEPERQIIFRVPWEDDNGRVHVNRGFRIEYNSALGPYKGGLRFHPSVNLGIIKFLGFEQVFKNALTGLGIGGGKGGSDFDPQGRSDSEVMRFCQSFMTELHRHIGEYTDVPAGDIGVGAREIGYLFGQYRRITNRWEGGVLTGKRAGWGGSLIRPEATGYGNVLFAEAMLRVRGEDLQGQTAVVSGSGNVAIYTIQKLAALGANPVTCSDSSGYVVDEKGIDVELLRQIKEVERGRVSAYAERRGGSARFVPGGRVWEVPADVALPSATQNELNAQDAATLIRHGVKAVSEGANMPTTPEAVQLLQQAGVAFGPGKAANAGGVAVSALEMTQNASRTSWKADQVENELARIMSDIHSTCAETAERYGAPGDYVTGANIAGFERVADAMLAQGVI
;
A
#
# COMPACT_ATOMS: atom_id res chain seq x y z
N MET A 1 4.26 -32.62 -26.03
CA MET A 1 2.84 -32.58 -25.66
C MET A 1 2.37 -31.16 -25.86
N THR A 2 1.53 -30.94 -26.88
CA THR A 2 0.99 -29.62 -27.22
C THR A 2 0.03 -29.17 -26.12
N SER A 3 0.43 -28.16 -25.34
CA SER A 3 -0.43 -27.51 -24.35
C SER A 3 -1.65 -26.93 -25.07
N ARG A 4 -2.85 -27.32 -24.62
CA ARG A 4 -4.06 -26.62 -25.04
C ARG A 4 -3.98 -25.20 -24.48
N PRO A 5 -4.25 -24.15 -25.28
CA PRO A 5 -4.37 -22.81 -24.74
C PRO A 5 -5.46 -22.79 -23.67
N VAL A 6 -5.22 -22.11 -22.56
CA VAL A 6 -6.23 -21.80 -21.55
C VAL A 6 -7.25 -20.88 -22.21
N SER A 7 -8.31 -21.49 -22.74
CA SER A 7 -9.50 -20.80 -23.19
C SER A 7 -10.18 -20.14 -21.98
N THR A 8 -10.95 -19.06 -22.19
CA THR A 8 -11.86 -18.43 -21.19
C THR A 8 -12.51 -19.42 -20.18
N PRO A 9 -12.96 -20.63 -20.59
CA PRO A 9 -13.38 -21.70 -19.70
C PRO A 9 -12.49 -22.01 -18.48
N ALA A 10 -11.17 -21.89 -18.58
CA ALA A 10 -10.27 -22.24 -17.47
C ALA A 10 -10.15 -21.12 -16.42
N ILE A 11 -10.31 -19.85 -16.81
CA ILE A 11 -10.41 -18.74 -15.84
C ILE A 11 -11.73 -18.81 -15.08
N ASP A 12 -12.83 -19.13 -15.74
CA ASP A 12 -14.14 -19.25 -15.08
C ASP A 12 -14.21 -20.47 -14.14
N GLN A 13 -13.56 -21.57 -14.53
CA GLN A 13 -13.37 -22.71 -13.64
C GLN A 13 -12.53 -22.32 -12.42
N LEU A 14 -11.42 -21.61 -12.63
CA LEU A 14 -10.57 -21.12 -11.54
C LEU A 14 -11.34 -20.19 -10.59
N ARG A 15 -12.16 -19.27 -11.10
CA ARG A 15 -13.04 -18.43 -10.28
C ARG A 15 -13.98 -19.27 -9.41
N THR A 16 -14.60 -20.27 -10.01
CA THR A 16 -15.46 -21.21 -9.28
C THR A 16 -14.70 -21.92 -8.17
N ASP A 17 -13.48 -22.38 -8.47
CA ASP A 17 -12.63 -23.06 -7.49
C ASP A 17 -12.13 -22.14 -6.37
N ILE A 18 -11.83 -20.87 -6.68
CA ILE A 18 -11.49 -19.85 -5.67
C ILE A 18 -12.63 -19.69 -4.68
N LEU A 19 -13.87 -19.47 -5.15
CA LEU A 19 -15.03 -19.31 -4.30
C LEU A 19 -15.29 -20.55 -3.44
N ARG A 20 -15.17 -21.74 -4.03
CA ARG A 20 -15.37 -23.03 -3.35
C ARG A 20 -14.33 -23.29 -2.27
N ARG A 21 -13.04 -23.02 -2.54
CA ARG A 21 -11.93 -23.29 -1.61
C ARG A 21 -11.78 -22.23 -0.51
N ASN A 22 -12.30 -21.02 -0.75
CA ASN A 22 -12.13 -19.88 0.13
C ASN A 22 -13.49 -19.31 0.59
N PRO A 23 -14.37 -20.10 1.23
CA PRO A 23 -15.69 -19.61 1.61
C PRO A 23 -15.58 -18.45 2.62
N ALA A 24 -16.50 -17.47 2.51
CA ALA A 24 -16.62 -16.33 3.43
C ALA A 24 -15.40 -15.39 3.51
N GLU A 25 -14.72 -15.18 2.37
CA GLU A 25 -13.62 -14.22 2.24
C GLU A 25 -13.87 -13.22 1.10
N PRO A 26 -14.91 -12.36 1.23
CA PRO A 26 -15.35 -11.50 0.13
C PRO A 26 -14.27 -10.52 -0.34
N GLU A 27 -13.42 -10.03 0.56
CA GLU A 27 -12.30 -9.14 0.21
C GLU A 27 -11.28 -9.84 -0.68
N PHE A 28 -11.00 -11.12 -0.42
CA PHE A 28 -10.09 -11.91 -1.25
C PHE A 28 -10.72 -12.25 -2.60
N HIS A 29 -12.02 -12.58 -2.62
CA HIS A 29 -12.75 -12.86 -3.85
C HIS A 29 -12.75 -11.65 -4.80
N GLN A 30 -12.94 -10.45 -4.25
CA GLN A 30 -12.91 -9.22 -5.02
C GLN A 30 -11.54 -9.03 -5.69
N ALA A 31 -10.44 -9.05 -4.92
CA ALA A 31 -9.11 -8.81 -5.46
C ALA A 31 -8.68 -9.89 -6.46
N ALA A 32 -8.95 -11.17 -6.17
CA ALA A 32 -8.67 -12.25 -7.10
C ALA A 32 -9.43 -12.06 -8.42
N ARG A 33 -10.72 -11.67 -8.35
CA ARG A 33 -11.52 -11.39 -9.55
C ARG A 33 -10.93 -10.23 -10.37
N GLU A 34 -10.61 -9.11 -9.73
CA GLU A 34 -10.05 -7.92 -10.40
C GLU A 34 -8.74 -8.25 -11.13
N VAL A 35 -7.84 -9.01 -10.51
CA VAL A 35 -6.61 -9.46 -11.17
C VAL A 35 -6.94 -10.40 -12.34
N LEU A 36 -7.74 -11.45 -12.12
CA LEU A 36 -8.10 -12.42 -13.16
C LEU A 36 -8.78 -11.77 -14.38
N ASP A 37 -9.64 -10.77 -14.16
CA ASP A 37 -10.29 -9.99 -15.22
C ASP A 37 -9.25 -9.31 -16.13
N THR A 38 -8.12 -8.86 -15.58
CA THR A 38 -7.03 -8.23 -16.36
C THR A 38 -6.05 -9.21 -17.01
N LEU A 39 -6.09 -10.51 -16.67
CA LEU A 39 -5.16 -11.50 -17.23
C LEU A 39 -5.62 -12.09 -18.57
N ALA A 40 -6.90 -12.01 -18.91
CA ALA A 40 -7.41 -12.64 -20.14
C ALA A 40 -6.68 -12.16 -21.42
N PRO A 41 -6.41 -10.86 -21.63
CA PRO A 41 -5.61 -10.39 -22.77
C PRO A 41 -4.16 -10.91 -22.73
N VAL A 42 -3.58 -11.02 -21.54
CA VAL A 42 -2.21 -11.50 -21.32
C VAL A 42 -2.08 -12.95 -21.72
N LEU A 43 -2.98 -13.81 -21.23
CA LEU A 43 -2.96 -15.25 -21.52
C LEU A 43 -3.20 -15.54 -23.00
N ALA A 44 -3.96 -14.69 -23.70
CA ALA A 44 -4.16 -14.78 -25.14
C ALA A 44 -2.90 -14.38 -25.93
N ALA A 45 -2.19 -13.33 -25.50
CA ALA A 45 -0.99 -12.83 -26.19
C ALA A 45 0.29 -13.63 -25.84
N ARG A 46 0.34 -14.23 -24.65
CA ARG A 46 1.48 -14.96 -24.07
C ARG A 46 1.06 -16.40 -23.68
N PRO A 47 0.92 -17.34 -24.63
CA PRO A 47 0.44 -18.70 -24.36
C PRO A 47 1.30 -19.51 -23.37
N GLU A 48 2.55 -19.12 -23.16
CA GLU A 48 3.43 -19.69 -22.13
C GLU A 48 2.93 -19.44 -20.70
N TYR A 49 2.10 -18.41 -20.47
CA TYR A 49 1.44 -18.18 -19.19
C TYR A 49 0.14 -18.97 -19.03
N ALA A 50 -0.39 -19.49 -20.14
CA ALA A 50 -1.52 -20.41 -20.15
C ALA A 50 -1.13 -21.86 -19.85
N VAL A 51 0.09 -22.10 -19.35
CA VAL A 51 0.48 -23.44 -18.89
C VAL A 51 -0.38 -23.81 -17.67
N PRO A 52 -1.01 -25.00 -17.66
CA PRO A 52 -1.85 -25.43 -16.54
C PRO A 52 -1.12 -25.36 -15.20
N GLY A 53 -1.75 -24.78 -14.20
CA GLY A 53 -1.21 -24.69 -12.84
C GLY A 53 -0.39 -23.43 -12.55
N LEU A 54 -0.13 -22.53 -13.51
CA LEU A 54 0.58 -21.28 -13.22
C LEU A 54 -0.30 -20.32 -12.41
N VAL A 55 -1.47 -19.98 -12.93
CA VAL A 55 -2.40 -19.03 -12.29
C VAL A 55 -2.99 -19.65 -11.02
N GLU A 56 -3.26 -20.95 -11.04
CA GLU A 56 -3.74 -21.70 -9.88
C GLU A 56 -2.75 -21.64 -8.71
N ARG A 57 -1.44 -21.80 -8.97
CA ARG A 57 -0.40 -21.66 -7.95
C ARG A 57 -0.26 -20.22 -7.47
N LEU A 58 -0.37 -19.24 -8.37
CA LEU A 58 -0.25 -17.82 -8.00
C LEU A 58 -1.37 -17.37 -7.06
N ILE A 59 -2.57 -17.91 -7.22
CA ILE A 59 -3.75 -17.58 -6.41
C ILE A 59 -3.75 -18.28 -5.04
N GLU A 60 -3.00 -19.37 -4.88
CA GLU A 60 -2.86 -20.06 -3.61
C GLU A 60 -1.64 -19.50 -2.85
N PRO A 61 -1.77 -19.02 -1.60
CA PRO A 61 -0.61 -18.63 -0.81
C PRO A 61 0.35 -19.81 -0.62
N GLU A 62 1.66 -19.58 -0.78
CA GLU A 62 2.69 -20.59 -0.50
C GLU A 62 2.60 -21.12 0.94
N ARG A 63 2.28 -20.25 1.92
CA ARG A 63 2.06 -20.65 3.31
C ARG A 63 1.12 -19.70 4.06
N GLN A 64 0.29 -20.28 4.94
CA GLN A 64 -0.61 -19.55 5.84
C GLN A 64 -0.41 -20.00 7.28
N ILE A 65 -0.11 -19.06 8.17
CA ILE A 65 0.20 -19.32 9.58
C ILE A 65 -0.80 -18.58 10.44
N ILE A 66 -1.49 -19.31 11.31
CA ILE A 66 -2.47 -18.78 12.26
C ILE A 66 -2.09 -19.28 13.65
N PHE A 67 -1.95 -18.38 14.61
CA PHE A 67 -1.45 -18.73 15.93
C PHE A 67 -2.14 -17.94 17.05
N ARG A 68 -2.11 -18.53 18.25
CA ARG A 68 -2.66 -17.91 19.46
C ARG A 68 -1.66 -16.92 20.05
N VAL A 69 -2.12 -15.75 20.47
CA VAL A 69 -1.31 -14.71 21.11
C VAL A 69 -1.87 -14.39 22.50
N PRO A 70 -1.45 -15.13 23.55
CA PRO A 70 -1.85 -14.86 24.92
C PRO A 70 -1.01 -13.73 25.52
N TRP A 71 -1.62 -12.80 26.25
CA TRP A 71 -0.92 -11.69 26.90
C TRP A 71 -1.68 -11.22 28.15
N GLU A 72 -1.01 -10.49 29.03
CA GLU A 72 -1.58 -9.98 30.28
C GLU A 72 -1.71 -8.45 30.23
N ASP A 73 -2.86 -7.91 30.63
CA ASP A 73 -3.08 -6.47 30.72
C ASP A 73 -2.48 -5.85 31.99
N ASP A 74 -2.57 -4.52 32.14
CA ASP A 74 -1.98 -3.86 33.32
C ASP A 74 -2.68 -4.22 34.66
N ASN A 75 -3.85 -4.86 34.60
CA ASN A 75 -4.60 -5.33 35.78
C ASN A 75 -4.36 -6.82 36.09
N GLY A 76 -3.41 -7.48 35.40
CA GLY A 76 -3.13 -8.89 35.58
C GLY A 76 -4.15 -9.83 34.91
N ARG A 77 -5.05 -9.31 34.06
CA ARG A 77 -6.02 -10.13 33.34
C ARG A 77 -5.41 -10.66 32.06
N VAL A 78 -5.56 -11.96 31.85
CA VAL A 78 -5.13 -12.64 30.62
C VAL A 78 -6.14 -12.39 29.49
N HIS A 79 -5.62 -12.00 28.35
CA HIS A 79 -6.32 -11.85 27.07
C HIS A 79 -5.74 -12.81 26.04
N VAL A 80 -6.54 -13.14 25.02
CA VAL A 80 -6.13 -13.99 23.92
C VAL A 80 -6.60 -13.37 22.61
N ASN A 81 -5.64 -13.12 21.72
CA ASN A 81 -5.87 -12.66 20.36
C ASN A 81 -5.37 -13.69 19.35
N ARG A 82 -5.75 -13.51 18.09
CA ARG A 82 -5.29 -14.36 16.98
C ARG A 82 -4.26 -13.62 16.12
N GLY A 83 -3.09 -14.22 15.97
CA GLY A 83 -2.04 -13.77 15.05
C GLY A 83 -2.12 -14.48 13.70
N PHE A 84 -1.73 -13.76 12.65
CA PHE A 84 -1.71 -14.23 11.27
C PHE A 84 -0.40 -13.86 10.58
N ARG A 85 0.12 -14.76 9.75
CA ARG A 85 1.11 -14.45 8.71
C ARG A 85 0.84 -15.27 7.46
N ILE A 86 0.62 -14.58 6.34
CA ILE A 86 0.40 -15.14 5.01
C ILE A 86 1.63 -14.79 4.17
N GLU A 87 2.40 -15.83 3.90
CA GLU A 87 3.56 -15.84 3.04
C GLU A 87 3.06 -16.22 1.64
N TYR A 88 2.74 -15.22 0.82
CA TYR A 88 1.90 -15.43 -0.34
C TYR A 88 2.69 -15.95 -1.54
N ASN A 89 3.75 -15.22 -1.93
CA ASN A 89 4.59 -15.60 -3.06
C ASN A 89 6.04 -15.15 -2.83
N SER A 90 7.00 -16.04 -3.05
CA SER A 90 8.43 -15.78 -2.88
C SER A 90 9.24 -15.83 -4.19
N ALA A 91 8.57 -15.93 -5.34
CA ALA A 91 9.24 -16.11 -6.63
C ALA A 91 10.23 -14.99 -6.98
N LEU A 92 10.01 -13.77 -6.48
CA LEU A 92 10.89 -12.61 -6.72
C LEU A 92 11.86 -12.31 -5.57
N GLY A 93 11.79 -13.03 -4.44
CA GLY A 93 12.60 -12.78 -3.25
C GLY A 93 11.85 -13.04 -1.95
N PRO A 94 12.40 -12.63 -0.79
CA PRO A 94 11.78 -12.85 0.52
C PRO A 94 10.37 -12.30 0.58
N TYR A 95 9.46 -12.95 1.31
CA TYR A 95 8.12 -12.43 1.50
C TYR A 95 8.21 -11.03 2.12
N LYS A 96 7.41 -10.09 1.62
CA LYS A 96 7.46 -8.72 2.09
C LYS A 96 6.07 -8.15 2.24
N GLY A 97 5.77 -7.69 3.45
CA GLY A 97 4.61 -6.84 3.71
C GLY A 97 4.27 -6.65 5.17
N GLY A 98 3.42 -5.66 5.43
CA GLY A 98 3.15 -5.13 6.77
C GLY A 98 2.41 -6.08 7.72
N LEU A 99 2.43 -5.70 9.00
CA LEU A 99 1.63 -6.28 10.08
C LEU A 99 0.53 -5.29 10.47
N ARG A 100 -0.73 -5.73 10.50
CA ARG A 100 -1.88 -4.91 10.90
C ARG A 100 -2.44 -5.35 12.26
N PHE A 101 -2.53 -4.44 13.22
CA PHE A 101 -3.21 -4.68 14.51
C PHE A 101 -4.51 -3.87 14.53
N HIS A 102 -5.63 -4.55 14.30
CA HIS A 102 -6.95 -3.92 14.27
C HIS A 102 -8.04 -4.96 14.54
N PRO A 103 -9.11 -4.63 15.29
CA PRO A 103 -10.15 -5.59 15.65
C PRO A 103 -10.92 -6.21 14.47
N SER A 104 -10.87 -5.60 13.28
CA SER A 104 -11.47 -6.17 12.07
C SER A 104 -10.63 -7.25 11.39
N VAL A 105 -9.36 -7.44 11.78
CA VAL A 105 -8.45 -8.37 11.10
C VAL A 105 -8.96 -9.80 11.16
N ASN A 106 -9.03 -10.45 10.00
CA ASN A 106 -9.35 -11.86 9.84
C ASN A 106 -8.52 -12.47 8.69
N LEU A 107 -8.64 -13.79 8.47
CA LEU A 107 -7.87 -14.49 7.44
C LEU A 107 -8.12 -13.93 6.03
N GLY A 108 -9.39 -13.70 5.66
CA GLY A 108 -9.77 -13.17 4.35
C GLY A 108 -9.12 -11.82 4.06
N ILE A 109 -9.14 -10.90 5.03
CA ILE A 109 -8.50 -9.58 4.91
C ILE A 109 -6.98 -9.68 4.77
N ILE A 110 -6.32 -10.52 5.58
CA ILE A 110 -4.85 -10.66 5.48
C ILE A 110 -4.46 -11.33 4.17
N LYS A 111 -5.22 -12.32 3.70
CA LYS A 111 -4.98 -12.98 2.42
C LYS A 111 -5.18 -12.03 1.25
N PHE A 112 -6.28 -11.27 1.24
CA PHE A 112 -6.52 -10.18 0.30
C PHE A 112 -5.31 -9.22 0.21
N LEU A 113 -4.88 -8.69 1.35
CA LEU A 113 -3.77 -7.74 1.40
C LEU A 113 -2.45 -8.39 0.96
N GLY A 114 -2.22 -9.66 1.29
CA GLY A 114 -1.05 -10.40 0.86
C GLY A 114 -1.01 -10.64 -0.65
N PHE A 115 -2.16 -10.92 -1.26
CA PHE A 115 -2.30 -11.12 -2.71
C PHE A 115 -1.95 -9.84 -3.48
N GLU A 116 -2.57 -8.71 -3.12
CA GLU A 116 -2.25 -7.40 -3.71
C GLU A 116 -0.77 -7.01 -3.51
N GLN A 117 -0.19 -7.41 -2.38
CA GLN A 117 1.21 -7.11 -2.06
C GLN A 117 2.18 -7.81 -3.02
N VAL A 118 1.84 -8.97 -3.59
CA VAL A 118 2.66 -9.67 -4.61
C VAL A 118 2.90 -8.75 -5.80
N PHE A 119 1.83 -8.24 -6.41
CA PHE A 119 1.91 -7.41 -7.62
C PHE A 119 2.50 -6.03 -7.35
N LYS A 120 2.12 -5.40 -6.23
CA LYS A 120 2.72 -4.14 -5.78
C LYS A 120 4.24 -4.25 -5.63
N ASN A 121 4.71 -5.32 -5.01
CA ASN A 121 6.14 -5.54 -4.79
C ASN A 121 6.86 -5.87 -6.09
N ALA A 122 6.24 -6.67 -6.94
CA ALA A 122 6.76 -6.99 -8.27
C ALA A 122 7.03 -5.72 -9.08
N LEU A 123 6.11 -4.74 -9.07
CA LEU A 123 6.26 -3.48 -9.81
C LEU A 123 7.53 -2.70 -9.43
N THR A 124 7.97 -2.78 -8.17
CA THR A 124 9.17 -2.05 -7.72
C THR A 124 10.47 -2.49 -8.41
N GLY A 125 10.55 -3.75 -8.86
CA GLY A 125 11.77 -4.32 -9.44
C GLY A 125 12.90 -4.59 -8.44
N LEU A 126 12.62 -4.58 -7.13
CA LEU A 126 13.64 -4.64 -6.07
C LEU A 126 13.87 -6.03 -5.47
N GLY A 127 13.42 -7.10 -6.12
CA GLY A 127 13.69 -8.47 -5.67
C GLY A 127 13.03 -8.83 -4.34
N ILE A 128 11.72 -8.55 -4.23
CA ILE A 128 10.91 -8.83 -3.03
C ILE A 128 9.62 -9.55 -3.41
N GLY A 129 9.29 -10.62 -2.67
CA GLY A 129 8.04 -11.37 -2.77
C GLY A 129 6.88 -10.66 -2.05
N GLY A 130 5.71 -11.29 -1.96
CA GLY A 130 4.52 -10.73 -1.33
C GLY A 130 4.10 -11.49 -0.06
N GLY A 131 3.75 -10.76 0.99
CA GLY A 131 3.18 -11.33 2.21
C GLY A 131 2.42 -10.31 3.05
N LYS A 132 1.66 -10.76 4.04
CA LYS A 132 0.97 -9.89 5.00
C LYS A 132 0.73 -10.61 6.31
N GLY A 133 0.64 -9.87 7.42
CA GLY A 133 0.26 -10.45 8.69
C GLY A 133 -0.46 -9.45 9.58
N GLY A 134 -0.72 -9.87 10.81
CA GLY A 134 -1.42 -9.02 11.75
C GLY A 134 -2.08 -9.77 12.89
N SER A 135 -2.95 -9.07 13.61
CA SER A 135 -3.74 -9.59 14.70
C SER A 135 -5.05 -8.83 14.83
N ASP A 136 -6.08 -9.50 15.34
CA ASP A 136 -7.34 -8.89 15.80
C ASP A 136 -7.18 -8.06 17.09
N PHE A 137 -5.94 -7.89 17.57
CA PHE A 137 -5.59 -7.03 18.68
C PHE A 137 -5.90 -5.56 18.38
N ASP A 138 -6.60 -4.90 19.30
CA ASP A 138 -6.87 -3.47 19.26
C ASP A 138 -5.85 -2.70 20.13
N PRO A 139 -4.93 -1.94 19.51
CA PRO A 139 -3.97 -1.12 20.24
C PRO A 139 -4.59 0.16 20.81
N GLN A 140 -5.83 0.53 20.44
CA GLN A 140 -6.47 1.74 20.94
C GLN A 140 -6.83 1.59 22.42
N GLY A 141 -6.51 2.62 23.21
CA GLY A 141 -6.75 2.63 24.65
C GLY A 141 -5.81 1.74 25.46
N ARG A 142 -4.81 1.11 24.82
CA ARG A 142 -3.80 0.29 25.49
C ARG A 142 -2.61 1.11 25.97
N SER A 143 -2.06 0.73 27.11
CA SER A 143 -0.81 1.33 27.59
C SER A 143 0.38 0.89 26.74
N ASP A 144 1.49 1.64 26.81
CA ASP A 144 2.73 1.24 26.15
C ASP A 144 3.24 -0.12 26.64
N SER A 145 3.01 -0.45 27.91
CA SER A 145 3.40 -1.73 28.52
C SER A 145 2.55 -2.89 28.00
N GLU A 146 1.24 -2.69 27.85
CA GLU A 146 0.34 -3.68 27.25
C GLU A 146 0.71 -3.96 25.79
N VAL A 147 0.95 -2.92 25.00
CA VAL A 147 1.38 -3.05 23.60
C VAL A 147 2.72 -3.77 23.51
N MET A 148 3.67 -3.46 24.40
CA MET A 148 4.96 -4.15 24.47
C MET A 148 4.78 -5.65 24.78
N ARG A 149 3.99 -6.01 25.81
CA ARG A 149 3.73 -7.41 26.17
C ARG A 149 3.02 -8.15 25.03
N PHE A 150 2.06 -7.51 24.36
CA PHE A 150 1.42 -8.06 23.17
C PHE A 150 2.43 -8.32 22.05
N CYS A 151 3.26 -7.34 21.68
CA CYS A 151 4.29 -7.50 20.64
C CYS A 151 5.29 -8.60 20.99
N GLN A 152 5.68 -8.72 22.25
CA GLN A 152 6.58 -9.78 22.72
C GLN A 152 5.94 -11.16 22.58
N SER A 153 4.68 -11.33 22.98
CA SER A 153 3.92 -12.57 22.81
C SER A 153 3.77 -12.93 21.33
N PHE A 154 3.38 -11.95 20.51
CA PHE A 154 3.22 -12.11 19.06
C PHE A 154 4.52 -12.58 18.38
N MET A 155 5.64 -11.91 18.66
CA MET A 155 6.94 -12.26 18.09
C MET A 155 7.50 -13.58 18.63
N THR A 156 7.08 -14.01 19.82
CA THR A 156 7.49 -15.32 20.38
C THR A 156 7.06 -16.47 19.49
N GLU A 157 5.95 -16.35 18.76
CA GLU A 157 5.63 -17.33 17.72
C GLU A 157 6.16 -16.91 16.34
N LEU A 158 5.99 -15.64 15.93
CA LEU A 158 6.34 -15.22 14.57
C LEU A 158 7.83 -15.39 14.21
N HIS A 159 8.75 -15.24 15.18
CA HIS A 159 10.20 -15.20 14.90
C HIS A 159 10.74 -16.42 14.14
N ARG A 160 10.12 -17.60 14.30
CA ARG A 160 10.61 -18.85 13.68
C ARG A 160 10.22 -18.98 12.20
N HIS A 161 9.36 -18.09 11.72
CA HIS A 161 8.84 -18.08 10.35
C HIS A 161 9.45 -16.95 9.52
N ILE A 162 10.08 -15.95 10.17
CA ILE A 162 10.63 -14.75 9.52
C ILE A 162 12.17 -14.72 9.56
N GLY A 163 12.75 -13.91 8.69
CA GLY A 163 14.21 -13.78 8.53
C GLY A 163 14.56 -12.93 7.33
N GLU A 164 15.77 -12.39 7.29
CA GLU A 164 16.21 -11.43 6.26
C GLU A 164 16.11 -11.97 4.82
N TYR A 165 16.21 -13.30 4.63
CA TYR A 165 16.06 -13.97 3.34
C TYR A 165 14.76 -14.78 3.19
N THR A 166 13.93 -14.81 4.24
CA THR A 166 12.69 -15.60 4.26
C THR A 166 11.48 -14.69 4.16
N ASP A 167 11.26 -13.88 5.19
CA ASP A 167 10.11 -12.98 5.30
C ASP A 167 10.49 -11.75 6.13
N VAL A 168 10.22 -10.56 5.57
CA VAL A 168 10.59 -9.27 6.15
C VAL A 168 9.33 -8.42 6.41
N PRO A 169 8.72 -8.53 7.60
CA PRO A 169 7.56 -7.71 7.94
C PRO A 169 7.86 -6.20 8.04
N ALA A 170 6.78 -5.41 8.12
CA ALA A 170 6.82 -3.96 8.27
C ALA A 170 5.63 -3.47 9.10
N GLY A 171 5.54 -2.16 9.32
CA GLY A 171 4.34 -1.53 9.87
C GLY A 171 3.16 -1.51 8.90
N ASP A 172 1.96 -1.43 9.46
CA ASP A 172 0.66 -1.16 8.82
C ASP A 172 -0.26 -0.51 9.88
N ILE A 173 -1.58 -0.45 9.65
CA ILE A 173 -2.54 0.09 10.62
C ILE A 173 -2.35 -0.61 11.99
N GLY A 174 -2.15 0.18 13.04
CA GLY A 174 -1.91 -0.30 14.41
C GLY A 174 -0.48 -0.78 14.71
N VAL A 175 0.43 -0.76 13.73
CA VAL A 175 1.84 -1.14 13.89
C VAL A 175 2.74 -0.04 13.32
N GLY A 176 3.16 0.88 14.19
CA GLY A 176 4.11 1.94 13.86
C GLY A 176 5.53 1.64 14.34
N ALA A 177 6.37 2.68 14.36
CA ALA A 177 7.77 2.56 14.79
C ALA A 177 7.92 2.08 16.26
N ARG A 178 6.91 2.32 17.11
CA ARG A 178 6.87 1.82 18.50
C ARG A 178 6.77 0.29 18.52
N GLU A 179 5.76 -0.26 17.86
CA GLU A 179 5.53 -1.70 17.76
C GLU A 179 6.70 -2.39 17.05
N ILE A 180 7.21 -1.84 15.95
CA ILE A 180 8.39 -2.37 15.25
C ILE A 180 9.60 -2.44 16.18
N GLY A 181 9.78 -1.47 17.07
CA GLY A 181 10.81 -1.52 18.11
C GLY A 181 10.65 -2.69 19.08
N TYR A 182 9.43 -2.90 19.61
CA TYR A 182 9.15 -4.01 20.52
C TYR A 182 9.28 -5.38 19.84
N LEU A 183 8.76 -5.51 18.61
CA LEU A 183 8.86 -6.71 17.79
C LEU A 183 10.32 -7.04 17.48
N PHE A 184 11.12 -6.07 17.03
CA PHE A 184 12.54 -6.28 16.76
C PHE A 184 13.34 -6.63 18.03
N GLY A 185 13.06 -5.95 19.14
CA GLY A 185 13.68 -6.23 20.43
C GLY A 185 13.45 -7.67 20.88
N GLN A 186 12.21 -8.16 20.78
CA GLN A 186 11.88 -9.55 21.11
C GLN A 186 12.51 -10.55 20.13
N TYR A 187 12.49 -10.25 18.83
CA TYR A 187 13.14 -11.09 17.82
C TYR A 187 14.62 -11.28 18.15
N ARG A 188 15.35 -10.19 18.43
CA ARG A 188 16.76 -10.23 18.83
C ARG A 188 17.00 -11.03 20.09
N ARG A 189 16.12 -10.88 21.10
CA ARG A 189 16.23 -11.61 22.37
C ARG A 189 16.13 -13.12 22.17
N ILE A 190 15.20 -13.58 21.31
CA ILE A 190 14.97 -15.01 21.08
C ILE A 190 16.07 -15.61 20.19
N THR A 191 16.43 -14.91 19.11
CA THR A 191 17.39 -15.42 18.12
C THR A 191 18.85 -15.24 18.54
N ASN A 192 19.12 -14.35 19.51
CA ASN A 192 20.45 -13.93 19.93
C ASN A 192 21.31 -13.40 18.76
N ARG A 193 20.69 -12.69 17.81
CA ARG A 193 21.34 -12.13 16.61
C ARG A 193 20.97 -10.68 16.40
N TRP A 194 21.89 -9.90 15.82
CA TRP A 194 21.56 -8.60 15.22
C TRP A 194 21.27 -8.80 13.73
N GLU A 195 20.04 -9.19 13.42
CA GLU A 195 19.57 -9.41 12.05
C GLU A 195 18.77 -8.18 11.60
N GLY A 196 19.47 -7.10 11.26
CA GLY A 196 18.85 -5.79 10.95
C GLY A 196 17.85 -5.85 9.78
N GLY A 197 18.00 -6.81 8.87
CA GLY A 197 17.13 -7.01 7.71
C GLY A 197 15.79 -7.67 8.00
N VAL A 198 15.55 -8.22 9.19
CA VAL A 198 14.32 -9.00 9.51
C VAL A 198 13.04 -8.14 9.53
N LEU A 199 13.16 -6.84 9.82
CA LEU A 199 12.03 -5.91 9.86
C LEU A 199 12.40 -4.60 9.19
N THR A 200 11.42 -3.95 8.56
CA THR A 200 11.55 -2.59 7.99
C THR A 200 10.63 -1.60 8.68
N GLY A 201 10.88 -0.30 8.53
CA GLY A 201 10.21 0.73 9.33
C GLY A 201 10.84 0.91 10.71
N LYS A 202 12.11 0.52 10.85
CA LYS A 202 12.90 0.78 12.07
C LYS A 202 13.19 2.28 12.18
N ARG A 203 13.53 2.78 13.38
CA ARG A 203 14.00 4.16 13.51
C ARG A 203 15.45 4.26 13.05
N ALA A 204 15.84 5.43 12.52
CA ALA A 204 17.20 5.67 11.99
C ALA A 204 18.32 5.31 12.99
N GLY A 205 18.11 5.55 14.29
CA GLY A 205 19.12 5.27 15.33
C GLY A 205 19.48 3.79 15.53
N TRP A 206 18.78 2.84 14.90
CA TRP A 206 19.07 1.41 15.01
C TRP A 206 18.80 0.61 13.72
N GLY A 207 19.10 1.21 12.56
CA GLY A 207 19.06 0.51 11.26
C GLY A 207 17.86 0.83 10.37
N GLY A 208 17.07 1.85 10.73
CA GLY A 208 16.02 2.39 9.86
C GLY A 208 16.56 3.27 8.74
N SER A 209 15.83 3.36 7.62
CA SER A 209 16.14 4.28 6.53
C SER A 209 15.54 5.67 6.80
N LEU A 210 16.28 6.71 6.41
CA LEU A 210 15.69 8.04 6.22
C LEU A 210 14.63 8.00 5.12
N ILE A 211 13.75 9.01 5.05
CA ILE A 211 12.62 9.11 4.10
C ILE A 211 11.54 8.05 4.31
N ARG A 212 11.72 7.07 5.21
CA ARG A 212 10.72 6.00 5.39
C ARG A 212 9.34 6.51 5.84
N PRO A 213 9.20 7.47 6.78
CA PRO A 213 7.91 8.08 7.10
C PRO A 213 7.26 8.81 5.91
N GLU A 214 8.06 9.45 5.06
CA GLU A 214 7.67 10.28 3.93
C GLU A 214 7.29 9.45 2.69
N ALA A 215 7.91 8.27 2.55
CA ALA A 215 8.03 7.50 1.32
C ALA A 215 6.72 7.25 0.56
N THR A 216 5.63 6.91 1.26
CA THR A 216 4.34 6.62 0.60
C THR A 216 3.70 7.88 0.03
N GLY A 217 3.70 8.98 0.79
CA GLY A 217 3.15 10.26 0.33
C GLY A 217 3.99 10.86 -0.77
N TYR A 218 5.32 10.82 -0.65
CA TYR A 218 6.24 11.28 -1.68
C TYR A 218 6.08 10.45 -2.95
N GLY A 219 6.03 9.12 -2.82
CA GLY A 219 5.83 8.23 -3.96
C GLY A 219 4.53 8.51 -4.71
N ASN A 220 3.43 8.73 -3.99
CA ASN A 220 2.14 9.05 -4.60
C ASN A 220 2.22 10.33 -5.46
N VAL A 221 2.86 11.38 -4.95
CA VAL A 221 3.02 12.64 -5.68
C VAL A 221 3.94 12.48 -6.88
N LEU A 222 5.06 11.76 -6.73
CA LEU A 222 6.00 11.52 -7.83
C LEU A 222 5.36 10.70 -8.96
N PHE A 223 4.48 9.76 -8.64
CA PHE A 223 3.70 9.02 -9.64
C PHE A 223 2.69 9.94 -10.35
N ALA A 224 1.97 10.80 -9.60
CA ALA A 224 1.06 11.78 -10.17
C ALA A 224 1.78 12.76 -11.11
N GLU A 225 2.96 13.23 -10.70
CA GLU A 225 3.82 14.09 -11.50
C GLU A 225 4.24 13.41 -12.82
N ALA A 226 4.63 12.14 -12.77
CA ALA A 226 4.98 11.37 -13.97
C ALA A 226 3.78 11.21 -14.93
N MET A 227 2.58 10.97 -14.38
CA MET A 227 1.33 10.92 -15.17
C MET A 227 1.03 12.23 -15.90
N LEU A 228 1.28 13.38 -15.26
CA LEU A 228 1.09 14.71 -15.86
C LEU A 228 2.18 15.01 -16.89
N ARG A 229 3.45 14.71 -16.59
CA ARG A 229 4.58 14.99 -17.47
C ARG A 229 4.47 14.33 -18.84
N VAL A 230 4.02 13.07 -18.91
CA VAL A 230 3.79 12.39 -20.21
C VAL A 230 2.64 12.98 -21.02
N ARG A 231 1.79 13.80 -20.40
CA ARG A 231 0.71 14.56 -21.04
C ARG A 231 1.12 15.99 -21.39
N GLY A 232 2.38 16.36 -21.17
CA GLY A 232 2.88 17.72 -21.39
C GLY A 232 2.45 18.72 -20.30
N GLU A 233 2.06 18.22 -19.12
CA GLU A 233 1.64 19.02 -17.97
C GLU A 233 2.64 18.90 -16.80
N ASP A 234 2.56 19.84 -15.85
CA ASP A 234 3.41 19.88 -14.65
C ASP A 234 2.55 20.10 -13.40
N LEU A 235 2.97 19.59 -12.24
CA LEU A 235 2.32 19.84 -10.94
C LEU A 235 2.44 21.31 -10.51
N GLN A 236 3.48 22.02 -10.96
CA GLN A 236 3.70 23.40 -10.58
C GLN A 236 2.47 24.28 -10.91
N GLY A 237 1.94 24.97 -9.90
CA GLY A 237 0.78 25.84 -10.02
C GLY A 237 -0.58 25.14 -10.00
N GLN A 238 -0.62 23.80 -9.96
CA GLN A 238 -1.88 23.06 -9.88
C GLN A 238 -2.46 23.09 -8.47
N THR A 239 -3.79 23.17 -8.36
CA THR A 239 -4.50 23.01 -7.10
C THR A 239 -4.77 21.53 -6.84
N ALA A 240 -4.53 21.07 -5.61
CA ALA A 240 -4.68 19.66 -5.25
C ALA A 240 -5.62 19.47 -4.05
N VAL A 241 -6.52 18.48 -4.14
CA VAL A 241 -7.30 18.00 -3.00
C VAL A 241 -6.69 16.71 -2.46
N VAL A 242 -6.38 16.71 -1.17
CA VAL A 242 -5.85 15.55 -0.44
C VAL A 242 -6.88 15.15 0.62
N SER A 243 -7.25 13.88 0.65
CA SER A 243 -8.04 13.34 1.76
C SER A 243 -7.13 12.79 2.86
N GLY A 244 -7.66 12.70 4.07
CA GLY A 244 -6.93 12.22 5.22
C GLY A 244 -6.03 13.29 5.86
N SER A 245 -5.50 12.91 7.01
CA SER A 245 -4.61 13.74 7.85
C SER A 245 -3.63 12.86 8.62
N GLY A 246 -3.46 11.61 8.17
CA GLY A 246 -2.47 10.67 8.69
C GLY A 246 -1.13 10.83 7.99
N ASN A 247 -0.21 9.91 8.28
CA ASN A 247 1.14 9.88 7.73
C ASN A 247 1.18 10.08 6.20
N VAL A 248 0.44 9.28 5.43
CA VAL A 248 0.43 9.40 3.96
C VAL A 248 -0.04 10.79 3.53
N ALA A 249 -1.18 11.26 4.03
CA ALA A 249 -1.74 12.57 3.66
C ALA A 249 -0.80 13.74 3.99
N ILE A 250 -0.21 13.76 5.20
CA ILE A 250 0.73 14.81 5.62
C ILE A 250 1.90 14.92 4.64
N TYR A 251 2.51 13.79 4.29
CA TYR A 251 3.67 13.79 3.40
C TYR A 251 3.31 13.95 1.92
N THR A 252 2.09 13.56 1.51
CA THR A 252 1.52 13.93 0.21
C THR A 252 1.41 15.46 0.09
N ILE A 253 0.81 16.13 1.07
CA ILE A 253 0.69 17.60 1.12
C ILE A 253 2.08 18.25 1.09
N GLN A 254 3.01 17.74 1.90
CA GLN A 254 4.38 18.25 1.93
C GLN A 254 5.07 18.17 0.56
N LYS A 255 4.99 17.02 -0.14
CA LYS A 255 5.64 16.86 -1.45
C LYS A 255 4.96 17.68 -2.54
N LEU A 256 3.64 17.78 -2.54
CA LEU A 256 2.89 18.66 -3.45
C LEU A 256 3.39 20.11 -3.33
N ALA A 257 3.44 20.63 -2.10
CA ALA A 257 3.92 21.98 -1.84
C ALA A 257 5.40 22.16 -2.28
N ALA A 258 6.26 21.16 -2.04
CA ALA A 258 7.65 21.19 -2.45
C ALA A 258 7.85 21.22 -3.99
N LEU A 259 6.90 20.66 -4.75
CA LEU A 259 6.88 20.68 -6.22
C LEU A 259 6.06 21.86 -6.78
N GLY A 260 5.67 22.81 -5.95
CA GLY A 260 4.99 24.04 -6.37
C GLY A 260 3.48 23.89 -6.66
N ALA A 261 2.86 22.77 -6.30
CA ALA A 261 1.41 22.62 -6.28
C ALA A 261 0.81 23.26 -5.00
N ASN A 262 -0.48 23.57 -5.03
CA ASN A 262 -1.23 24.12 -3.89
C ASN A 262 -2.20 23.08 -3.31
N PRO A 263 -1.79 22.28 -2.31
CA PRO A 263 -2.68 21.35 -1.63
C PRO A 263 -3.64 22.10 -0.69
N VAL A 264 -4.93 22.14 -1.00
CA VAL A 264 -5.91 22.99 -0.31
C VAL A 264 -6.81 22.26 0.68
N THR A 265 -6.73 20.93 0.79
CA THR A 265 -7.56 20.15 1.72
C THR A 265 -6.78 19.15 2.55
N CYS A 266 -7.35 18.82 3.71
CA CYS A 266 -7.07 17.62 4.48
C CYS A 266 -8.37 17.16 5.17
N SER A 267 -8.46 15.90 5.61
CA SER A 267 -9.67 15.41 6.29
C SER A 267 -9.39 14.42 7.42
N ASP A 268 -10.39 14.20 8.26
CA ASP A 268 -10.47 13.04 9.14
C ASP A 268 -11.91 12.51 9.18
N SER A 269 -12.19 11.55 10.06
CA SER A 269 -13.52 10.94 10.15
C SER A 269 -14.65 11.91 10.51
N SER A 270 -14.36 13.14 10.94
CA SER A 270 -15.35 14.15 11.33
C SER A 270 -15.75 15.09 10.19
N GLY A 271 -14.96 15.18 9.13
CA GLY A 271 -15.15 16.12 8.03
C GLY A 271 -13.82 16.53 7.40
N TYR A 272 -13.83 17.64 6.64
CA TYR A 272 -12.64 18.13 5.96
C TYR A 272 -12.39 19.61 6.19
N VAL A 273 -11.14 20.02 6.00
CA VAL A 273 -10.72 21.41 5.96
C VAL A 273 -10.46 21.82 4.52
N VAL A 274 -10.82 23.06 4.20
CA VAL A 274 -10.33 23.77 3.01
C VAL A 274 -9.55 24.98 3.46
N ASP A 275 -8.32 25.13 2.96
CA ASP A 275 -7.46 26.31 3.12
C ASP A 275 -7.02 26.75 1.73
N GLU A 276 -7.63 27.82 1.21
CA GLU A 276 -7.39 28.30 -0.17
C GLU A 276 -5.94 28.79 -0.36
N LYS A 277 -5.24 29.12 0.72
CA LYS A 277 -3.82 29.49 0.70
C LYS A 277 -2.87 28.28 0.74
N GLY A 278 -3.42 27.08 0.81
CA GLY A 278 -2.68 25.83 0.98
C GLY A 278 -2.56 25.41 2.44
N ILE A 279 -2.53 24.10 2.66
CA ILE A 279 -2.41 23.49 3.98
C ILE A 279 -1.02 23.73 4.57
N ASP A 280 -0.99 24.31 5.77
CA ASP A 280 0.19 24.43 6.62
C ASP A 280 0.55 23.06 7.22
N VAL A 281 1.55 22.42 6.63
CA VAL A 281 1.99 21.08 6.99
C VAL A 281 2.47 21.02 8.44
N GLU A 282 3.20 22.03 8.92
CA GLU A 282 3.75 22.02 10.28
C GLU A 282 2.63 22.14 11.32
N LEU A 283 1.65 23.00 11.08
CA LEU A 283 0.46 23.09 11.94
C LEU A 283 -0.34 21.78 11.92
N LEU A 284 -0.54 21.18 10.74
CA LEU A 284 -1.24 19.90 10.63
C LEU A 284 -0.50 18.80 11.41
N ARG A 285 0.83 18.73 11.30
CA ARG A 285 1.65 17.77 12.05
C ARG A 285 1.58 17.98 13.55
N GLN A 286 1.67 19.23 14.01
CA GLN A 286 1.51 19.54 15.43
C GLN A 286 0.17 19.02 15.97
N ILE A 287 -0.92 19.25 15.26
CA ILE A 287 -2.26 18.79 15.68
C ILE A 287 -2.35 17.26 15.63
N LYS A 288 -1.88 16.62 14.56
CA LYS A 288 -2.12 15.19 14.32
C LYS A 288 -1.11 14.27 15.00
N GLU A 289 0.17 14.64 15.00
CA GLU A 289 1.27 13.79 15.50
C GLU A 289 1.57 14.04 16.98
N VAL A 290 1.45 15.29 17.45
CA VAL A 290 1.76 15.67 18.85
C VAL A 290 0.52 15.67 19.72
N GLU A 291 -0.48 16.48 19.34
CA GLU A 291 -1.69 16.70 20.16
C GLU A 291 -2.76 15.62 19.97
N ARG A 292 -2.67 14.86 18.87
CA ARG A 292 -3.66 13.85 18.45
C ARG A 292 -5.08 14.43 18.33
N GLY A 293 -5.17 15.68 17.87
CA GLY A 293 -6.41 16.42 17.69
C GLY A 293 -7.18 16.08 16.40
N ARG A 294 -8.34 16.74 16.27
CA ARG A 294 -9.20 16.72 15.08
C ARG A 294 -8.76 17.78 14.08
N VAL A 295 -9.07 17.58 12.79
CA VAL A 295 -8.77 18.57 11.75
C VAL A 295 -9.54 19.88 11.91
N SER A 296 -10.65 19.91 12.65
CA SER A 296 -11.36 21.16 12.98
C SER A 296 -10.48 22.16 13.74
N ALA A 297 -9.60 21.68 14.63
CA ALA A 297 -8.66 22.52 15.36
C ALA A 297 -7.63 23.22 14.44
N TYR A 298 -7.35 22.64 13.26
CA TYR A 298 -6.51 23.28 12.26
C TYR A 298 -7.21 24.52 11.71
N ALA A 299 -8.49 24.40 11.32
CA ALA A 299 -9.26 25.52 10.78
C ALA A 299 -9.41 26.64 11.82
N GLU A 300 -9.67 26.31 13.09
CA GLU A 300 -9.72 27.28 14.18
C GLU A 300 -8.41 28.07 14.32
N ARG A 301 -7.26 27.40 14.25
CA ARG A 301 -5.94 28.03 14.39
C ARG A 301 -5.51 28.83 13.15
N ARG A 302 -5.93 28.43 11.96
CA ARG A 302 -5.70 29.16 10.70
C ARG A 302 -6.62 30.37 10.54
N GLY A 303 -7.69 30.45 11.31
CA GLY A 303 -8.66 31.54 11.28
C GLY A 303 -9.31 31.69 9.90
N GLY A 304 -9.58 32.93 9.47
CA GLY A 304 -10.34 33.22 8.25
C GLY A 304 -9.74 32.73 6.91
N SER A 305 -8.56 32.09 6.92
CA SER A 305 -7.97 31.46 5.73
C SER A 305 -8.46 30.03 5.49
N ALA A 306 -8.97 29.36 6.52
CA ALA A 306 -9.41 27.98 6.44
C ALA A 306 -10.84 27.81 6.98
N ARG A 307 -11.60 26.89 6.39
CA ARG A 307 -12.93 26.50 6.86
C ARG A 307 -12.99 25.00 7.10
N PHE A 308 -13.64 24.59 8.19
CA PHE A 308 -13.98 23.20 8.44
C PHE A 308 -15.41 22.92 7.95
N VAL A 309 -15.58 21.84 7.18
CA VAL A 309 -16.86 21.37 6.67
C VAL A 309 -17.19 20.04 7.34
N PRO A 310 -18.16 20.01 8.27
CA PRO A 310 -18.52 18.80 9.00
C PRO A 310 -19.24 17.79 8.09
N GLY A 311 -18.85 16.51 8.17
CA GLY A 311 -19.51 15.41 7.47
C GLY A 311 -19.43 15.40 5.93
N GLY A 312 -18.90 16.45 5.30
CA GLY A 312 -18.69 16.51 3.85
C GLY A 312 -17.45 15.75 3.39
N ARG A 313 -17.21 15.75 2.08
CA ARG A 313 -16.06 15.07 1.46
C ARG A 313 -15.17 16.07 0.71
N VAL A 314 -13.85 15.85 0.74
CA VAL A 314 -12.87 16.74 0.07
C VAL A 314 -13.12 16.88 -1.43
N TRP A 315 -13.80 15.91 -2.05
CA TRP A 315 -14.12 15.85 -3.48
C TRP A 315 -15.11 16.94 -3.95
N GLU A 316 -15.76 17.62 -3.02
CA GLU A 316 -16.62 18.77 -3.28
C GLU A 316 -15.83 20.03 -3.71
N VAL A 317 -14.52 20.06 -3.44
CA VAL A 317 -13.66 21.20 -3.73
C VAL A 317 -13.10 21.09 -5.15
N PRO A 318 -13.24 22.12 -6.02
CA PRO A 318 -12.61 22.14 -7.32
C PRO A 318 -11.08 22.09 -7.23
N ALA A 319 -10.45 21.23 -8.01
CA ALA A 319 -8.99 21.07 -8.06
C ALA A 319 -8.56 20.37 -9.36
N ASP A 320 -7.30 20.58 -9.74
CA ASP A 320 -6.69 19.95 -10.91
C ASP A 320 -6.26 18.50 -10.61
N VAL A 321 -5.86 18.20 -9.37
CA VAL A 321 -5.40 16.85 -8.96
C VAL A 321 -6.08 16.41 -7.67
N ALA A 322 -6.46 15.12 -7.59
CA ALA A 322 -7.01 14.51 -6.38
C ALA A 322 -6.15 13.35 -5.87
N LEU A 323 -5.85 13.34 -4.57
CA LEU A 323 -4.95 12.36 -3.95
C LEU A 323 -5.61 11.69 -2.72
N PRO A 324 -6.44 10.65 -2.92
CA PRO A 324 -7.06 9.92 -1.82
C PRO A 324 -6.02 9.18 -0.96
N SER A 325 -5.93 9.57 0.31
CA SER A 325 -4.86 9.17 1.23
C SER A 325 -5.36 8.78 2.63
N ALA A 326 -6.63 8.39 2.78
CA ALA A 326 -7.22 8.03 4.07
C ALA A 326 -7.56 6.54 4.22
N THR A 327 -8.59 6.05 3.50
CA THR A 327 -9.17 4.71 3.69
C THR A 327 -9.64 4.10 2.39
N GLN A 328 -9.90 2.80 2.38
CA GLN A 328 -10.54 2.13 1.25
C GLN A 328 -11.94 2.69 0.96
N ASN A 329 -12.37 2.67 -0.30
CA ASN A 329 -13.69 3.09 -0.77
C ASN A 329 -14.12 4.51 -0.32
N GLU A 330 -13.16 5.43 -0.18
CA GLU A 330 -13.40 6.84 0.15
C GLU A 330 -13.71 7.75 -1.07
N LEU A 331 -13.59 7.26 -2.30
CA LEU A 331 -13.97 7.99 -3.51
C LEU A 331 -14.94 7.13 -4.31
N ASN A 332 -16.23 7.49 -4.30
CA ASN A 332 -17.30 6.76 -4.98
C ASN A 332 -17.69 7.40 -6.32
N ALA A 333 -18.64 6.79 -7.03
CA ALA A 333 -19.06 7.26 -8.36
C ALA A 333 -19.60 8.70 -8.37
N GLN A 334 -20.31 9.12 -7.31
CA GLN A 334 -20.82 10.48 -7.18
C GLN A 334 -19.69 11.50 -6.93
N ASP A 335 -18.70 11.12 -6.13
CA ASP A 335 -17.49 11.89 -5.90
C ASP A 335 -16.70 12.06 -7.20
N ALA A 336 -16.47 10.96 -7.95
CA ALA A 336 -15.81 10.98 -9.25
C ALA A 336 -16.53 11.89 -10.26
N ALA A 337 -17.86 11.78 -10.37
CA ALA A 337 -18.65 12.65 -11.24
C ALA A 337 -18.53 14.13 -10.84
N THR A 338 -18.35 14.44 -9.56
CA THR A 338 -18.13 15.81 -9.09
C THR A 338 -16.73 16.31 -9.47
N LEU A 339 -15.70 15.51 -9.25
CA LEU A 339 -14.33 15.85 -9.68
C LEU A 339 -14.22 16.06 -11.19
N ILE A 340 -14.86 15.20 -12.00
CA ILE A 340 -14.89 15.32 -13.47
C ILE A 340 -15.56 16.64 -13.88
N ARG A 341 -16.70 17.00 -13.25
CA ARG A 341 -17.37 18.29 -13.52
C ARG A 341 -16.50 19.50 -13.17
N HIS A 342 -15.61 19.37 -12.19
CA HIS A 342 -14.66 20.41 -11.82
C HIS A 342 -13.39 20.44 -12.69
N GLY A 343 -13.26 19.52 -13.65
CA GLY A 343 -12.12 19.48 -14.58
C GLY A 343 -10.87 18.84 -13.99
N VAL A 344 -11.00 17.89 -13.05
CA VAL A 344 -9.86 17.14 -12.53
C VAL A 344 -9.07 16.49 -13.67
N LYS A 345 -7.75 16.61 -13.62
CA LYS A 345 -6.83 16.11 -14.64
C LYS A 345 -6.22 14.77 -14.25
N ALA A 346 -5.95 14.59 -12.96
CA ALA A 346 -5.35 13.37 -12.43
C ALA A 346 -5.92 12.99 -11.05
N VAL A 347 -6.05 11.68 -10.82
CA VAL A 347 -6.34 11.07 -9.52
C VAL A 347 -5.24 10.06 -9.22
N SER A 348 -4.57 10.16 -8.07
CA SER A 348 -3.46 9.27 -7.69
C SER A 348 -3.64 8.72 -6.27
N GLU A 349 -3.78 7.41 -6.17
CA GLU A 349 -4.16 6.75 -4.92
C GLU A 349 -2.99 6.58 -3.95
N GLY A 350 -3.03 7.32 -2.83
CA GLY A 350 -2.09 7.16 -1.71
C GLY A 350 -2.52 6.08 -0.71
N ALA A 351 -3.82 5.88 -0.54
CA ALA A 351 -4.40 4.78 0.24
C ALA A 351 -4.47 3.47 -0.57
N ASN A 352 -4.81 2.35 0.10
CA ASN A 352 -5.05 1.07 -0.58
C ASN A 352 -6.53 0.96 -0.98
N MET A 353 -6.80 0.87 -2.28
CA MET A 353 -8.15 0.82 -2.88
C MET A 353 -9.11 1.92 -2.38
N PRO A 354 -8.72 3.21 -2.36
CA PRO A 354 -9.63 4.26 -1.95
C PRO A 354 -10.78 4.50 -2.94
N THR A 355 -10.60 4.19 -4.22
CA THR A 355 -11.62 4.48 -5.25
C THR A 355 -12.47 3.25 -5.52
N THR A 356 -13.79 3.39 -5.54
CA THR A 356 -14.67 2.25 -5.88
C THR A 356 -14.53 1.88 -7.36
N PRO A 357 -14.75 0.62 -7.77
CA PRO A 357 -14.59 0.21 -9.16
C PRO A 357 -15.40 1.07 -10.16
N GLU A 358 -16.61 1.48 -9.79
CA GLU A 358 -17.47 2.34 -10.61
C GLU A 358 -16.87 3.73 -10.77
N ALA A 359 -16.24 4.27 -9.72
CA ALA A 359 -15.57 5.56 -9.75
C ALA A 359 -14.31 5.53 -10.64
N VAL A 360 -13.53 4.43 -10.58
CA VAL A 360 -12.38 4.23 -11.47
C VAL A 360 -12.82 4.25 -12.94
N GLN A 361 -13.87 3.50 -13.28
CA GLN A 361 -14.41 3.45 -14.64
C GLN A 361 -14.85 4.83 -15.14
N LEU A 362 -15.54 5.61 -14.30
CA LEU A 362 -15.98 6.96 -14.66
C LEU A 362 -14.79 7.90 -14.92
N LEU A 363 -13.76 7.86 -14.07
CA LEU A 363 -12.55 8.68 -14.23
C LEU A 363 -11.80 8.33 -15.52
N GLN A 364 -11.61 7.04 -15.79
CA GLN A 364 -10.95 6.57 -17.01
C GLN A 364 -11.73 6.94 -18.27
N GLN A 365 -13.05 6.75 -18.29
CA GLN A 365 -13.91 7.12 -19.42
C GLN A 365 -13.91 8.63 -19.71
N ALA A 366 -13.74 9.45 -18.67
CA ALA A 366 -13.61 10.90 -18.79
C ALA A 366 -12.20 11.37 -19.21
N GLY A 367 -11.24 10.45 -19.42
CA GLY A 367 -9.86 10.77 -19.82
C GLY A 367 -8.98 11.27 -18.67
N VAL A 368 -9.44 11.19 -17.43
CA VAL A 368 -8.66 11.56 -16.24
C VAL A 368 -7.49 10.59 -16.07
N ALA A 369 -6.29 11.09 -15.81
CA ALA A 369 -5.15 10.23 -15.50
C ALA A 369 -5.39 9.54 -14.16
N PHE A 370 -5.46 8.21 -14.14
CA PHE A 370 -5.74 7.46 -12.92
C PHE A 370 -4.55 6.61 -12.50
N GLY A 371 -3.94 6.92 -11.36
CA GLY A 371 -2.81 6.20 -10.78
C GLY A 371 -3.29 5.19 -9.72
N PRO A 372 -3.31 3.89 -10.02
CA PRO A 372 -3.80 2.88 -9.08
C PRO A 372 -2.88 2.74 -7.87
N GLY A 373 -3.45 2.48 -6.70
CA GLY A 373 -2.70 2.44 -5.44
C GLY A 373 -1.56 1.42 -5.44
N LYS A 374 -1.71 0.28 -6.15
CA LYS A 374 -0.63 -0.71 -6.29
C LYS A 374 0.64 -0.16 -6.95
N ALA A 375 0.53 0.87 -7.78
CA ALA A 375 1.65 1.57 -8.39
C ALA A 375 1.97 2.87 -7.64
N ALA A 376 0.97 3.75 -7.48
CA ALA A 376 1.17 5.10 -6.95
C ALA A 376 1.68 5.11 -5.49
N ASN A 377 1.19 4.23 -4.63
CA ASN A 377 1.62 4.18 -3.22
C ASN A 377 2.79 3.22 -2.95
N ALA A 378 3.42 2.66 -4.00
CA ALA A 378 4.52 1.70 -3.89
C ALA A 378 5.79 2.30 -3.25
N GLY A 379 5.90 3.63 -3.17
CA GLY A 379 7.05 4.31 -2.54
C GLY A 379 7.35 3.81 -1.12
N GLY A 380 6.33 3.52 -0.32
CA GLY A 380 6.50 2.98 1.03
C GLY A 380 7.19 1.63 1.07
N VAL A 381 6.89 0.72 0.12
CA VAL A 381 7.56 -0.58 0.04
C VAL A 381 8.91 -0.49 -0.67
N ALA A 382 9.06 0.43 -1.63
CA ALA A 382 10.32 0.73 -2.27
C ALA A 382 11.38 1.18 -1.25
N VAL A 383 11.06 2.17 -0.40
CA VAL A 383 11.99 2.61 0.66
C VAL A 383 12.21 1.53 1.73
N SER A 384 11.23 0.64 1.98
CA SER A 384 11.46 -0.55 2.79
C SER A 384 12.50 -1.50 2.17
N ALA A 385 12.51 -1.69 0.85
CA ALA A 385 13.55 -2.48 0.17
C ALA A 385 14.91 -1.75 0.13
N LEU A 386 14.92 -0.42 0.02
CA LEU A 386 16.14 0.37 0.21
C LEU A 386 16.66 0.26 1.65
N GLU A 387 15.78 0.20 2.65
CA GLU A 387 16.16 -0.08 4.04
C GLU A 387 16.78 -1.49 4.16
N MET A 388 16.24 -2.51 3.47
CA MET A 388 16.85 -3.84 3.42
C MET A 388 18.25 -3.80 2.79
N THR A 389 18.43 -3.06 1.69
CA THR A 389 19.72 -2.87 1.02
C THR A 389 20.76 -2.21 1.94
N GLN A 390 20.34 -1.15 2.65
CA GLN A 390 21.17 -0.48 3.65
C GLN A 390 21.56 -1.42 4.80
N ASN A 391 20.62 -2.23 5.30
CA ASN A 391 20.90 -3.22 6.35
C ASN A 391 21.86 -4.33 5.88
N ALA A 392 21.66 -4.87 4.68
CA ALA A 392 22.52 -5.91 4.10
C ALA A 392 23.96 -5.40 3.88
N SER A 393 24.11 -4.14 3.44
CA SER A 393 25.41 -3.50 3.24
C SER A 393 26.01 -2.88 4.52
N ARG A 394 25.24 -2.84 5.62
CA ARG A 394 25.58 -2.12 6.85
C ARG A 394 25.95 -0.65 6.62
N THR A 395 25.25 0.00 5.70
CA THR A 395 25.40 1.43 5.41
C THR A 395 24.15 2.20 5.77
N SER A 396 24.28 3.51 5.94
CA SER A 396 23.14 4.41 6.09
C SER A 396 23.28 5.52 5.08
N TRP A 397 22.22 5.77 4.33
CA TRP A 397 22.20 6.78 3.29
C TRP A 397 21.66 8.09 3.82
N LYS A 398 22.09 9.19 3.22
CA LYS A 398 21.53 10.52 3.49
C LYS A 398 20.13 10.63 2.86
N ALA A 399 19.32 11.56 3.38
CA ALA A 399 17.92 11.71 2.97
C ALA A 399 17.78 12.02 1.47
N ASP A 400 18.63 12.89 0.93
CA ASP A 400 18.72 13.23 -0.49
C ASP A 400 19.00 12.00 -1.36
N GLN A 401 19.93 11.13 -0.95
CA GLN A 401 20.20 9.89 -1.67
C GLN A 401 18.99 8.95 -1.67
N VAL A 402 18.32 8.75 -0.54
CA VAL A 402 17.14 7.88 -0.47
C VAL A 402 15.99 8.46 -1.30
N GLU A 403 15.79 9.78 -1.25
CA GLU A 403 14.75 10.45 -2.03
C GLU A 403 15.01 10.36 -3.54
N ASN A 404 16.26 10.52 -3.98
CA ASN A 404 16.63 10.36 -5.39
C ASN A 404 16.37 8.93 -5.89
N GLU A 405 16.72 7.91 -5.11
CA GLU A 405 16.40 6.52 -5.45
C GLU A 405 14.89 6.27 -5.47
N LEU A 406 14.14 6.82 -4.51
CA LEU A 406 12.68 6.75 -4.52
C LEU A 406 12.10 7.39 -5.80
N ALA A 407 12.58 8.58 -6.19
CA ALA A 407 12.11 9.26 -7.40
C ALA A 407 12.40 8.44 -8.66
N ARG A 408 13.60 7.85 -8.77
CA ARG A 408 13.95 6.94 -9.86
C ARG A 408 13.00 5.73 -9.90
N ILE A 409 12.80 5.05 -8.77
CA ILE A 409 11.94 3.87 -8.69
C ILE A 409 10.49 4.20 -9.06
N MET A 410 9.94 5.32 -8.59
CA MET A 410 8.58 5.72 -8.94
C MET A 410 8.42 6.07 -10.42
N SER A 411 9.44 6.69 -11.02
CA SER A 411 9.49 6.92 -12.47
C SER A 411 9.53 5.60 -13.24
N ASP A 412 10.35 4.64 -12.82
CA ASP A 412 10.46 3.32 -13.45
C ASP A 412 9.14 2.53 -13.36
N ILE A 413 8.45 2.60 -12.21
CA ILE A 413 7.11 2.01 -12.02
C ILE A 413 6.11 2.65 -13.00
N HIS A 414 6.11 3.98 -13.10
CA HIS A 414 5.24 4.70 -14.04
C HIS A 414 5.49 4.27 -15.49
N SER A 415 6.75 4.30 -15.96
CA SER A 415 7.11 3.90 -17.32
C SER A 415 6.72 2.45 -17.60
N THR A 416 7.02 1.55 -16.66
CA THR A 416 6.63 0.13 -16.78
C THR A 416 5.12 -0.03 -16.95
N CYS A 417 4.32 0.70 -16.18
CA CYS A 417 2.86 0.67 -16.29
C CYS A 417 2.39 1.22 -17.65
N ALA A 418 2.92 2.37 -18.07
CA ALA A 418 2.55 3.04 -19.31
C ALA A 418 2.86 2.17 -20.54
N GLU A 419 4.10 1.68 -20.64
CA GLU A 419 4.58 0.84 -21.74
C GLU A 419 3.83 -0.49 -21.81
N THR A 420 3.55 -1.10 -20.64
CA THR A 420 2.77 -2.34 -20.59
C THR A 420 1.35 -2.12 -21.05
N ALA A 421 0.70 -1.03 -20.61
CA ALA A 421 -0.65 -0.72 -21.03
C ALA A 421 -0.72 -0.50 -22.54
N GLU A 422 0.24 0.22 -23.13
CA GLU A 422 0.35 0.41 -24.59
C GLU A 422 0.56 -0.92 -25.33
N ARG A 423 1.47 -1.78 -24.87
CA ARG A 423 1.73 -3.10 -25.46
C ARG A 423 0.49 -3.99 -25.52
N TYR A 424 -0.43 -3.82 -24.57
CA TYR A 424 -1.69 -4.57 -24.49
C TYR A 424 -2.91 -3.79 -25.03
N GLY A 425 -2.68 -2.71 -25.78
CA GLY A 425 -3.76 -1.99 -26.48
C GLY A 425 -4.63 -1.11 -25.59
N ALA A 426 -4.15 -0.75 -24.40
CA ALA A 426 -4.83 0.11 -23.44
C ALA A 426 -3.97 1.36 -23.08
N PRO A 427 -3.51 2.16 -24.05
CA PRO A 427 -2.61 3.28 -23.78
C PRO A 427 -3.23 4.27 -22.78
N GLY A 428 -2.45 4.63 -21.75
CA GLY A 428 -2.89 5.51 -20.66
C GLY A 428 -3.70 4.83 -19.55
N ASP A 429 -4.01 3.53 -19.68
CA ASP A 429 -4.64 2.74 -18.62
C ASP A 429 -3.60 2.13 -17.67
N TYR A 430 -3.20 2.90 -16.66
CA TYR A 430 -2.25 2.45 -15.66
C TYR A 430 -2.77 1.30 -14.79
N VAL A 431 -4.09 1.06 -14.71
CA VAL A 431 -4.66 -0.09 -13.96
C VAL A 431 -4.30 -1.38 -14.68
N THR A 432 -4.62 -1.44 -15.97
CA THR A 432 -4.25 -2.56 -16.85
C THR A 432 -2.73 -2.73 -16.86
N GLY A 433 -1.98 -1.64 -17.07
CA GLY A 433 -0.52 -1.65 -17.07
C GLY A 433 0.10 -2.21 -15.79
N ALA A 434 -0.34 -1.74 -14.63
CA ALA A 434 0.18 -2.17 -13.33
C ALA A 434 -0.13 -3.64 -13.02
N ASN A 435 -1.35 -4.09 -13.30
CA ASN A 435 -1.74 -5.48 -13.07
C ASN A 435 -0.94 -6.44 -13.95
N ILE A 436 -0.86 -6.13 -15.26
CA ILE A 436 -0.17 -7.00 -16.21
C ILE A 436 1.33 -7.02 -15.92
N ALA A 437 1.98 -5.86 -15.73
CA ALA A 437 3.42 -5.83 -15.50
C ALA A 437 3.82 -6.54 -14.20
N GLY A 438 3.03 -6.37 -13.14
CA GLY A 438 3.23 -7.11 -11.89
C GLY A 438 3.07 -8.62 -12.10
N PHE A 439 2.03 -9.04 -12.82
CA PHE A 439 1.78 -10.45 -13.13
C PHE A 439 2.91 -11.07 -13.96
N GLU A 440 3.30 -10.45 -15.08
CA GLU A 440 4.31 -11.00 -15.98
C GLU A 440 5.63 -11.25 -15.26
N ARG A 441 6.08 -10.30 -14.44
CA ARG A 441 7.35 -10.43 -13.70
C ARG A 441 7.32 -11.63 -12.73
N VAL A 442 6.20 -11.84 -12.04
CA VAL A 442 6.04 -12.98 -11.11
C VAL A 442 5.89 -14.28 -11.89
N ALA A 443 5.08 -14.28 -12.95
CA ALA A 443 4.80 -15.43 -13.79
C ALA A 443 6.08 -15.95 -14.48
N ASP A 444 6.91 -15.07 -15.02
CA ASP A 444 8.21 -15.42 -15.62
C ASP A 444 9.12 -16.11 -14.59
N ALA A 445 9.20 -15.55 -13.38
CA ALA A 445 10.00 -16.13 -12.31
C ALA A 445 9.48 -17.51 -11.86
N MET A 446 8.16 -17.64 -11.68
CA MET A 446 7.52 -18.91 -11.31
C MET A 446 7.70 -20.00 -12.38
N LEU A 447 7.64 -19.64 -13.66
CA LEU A 447 7.89 -20.57 -14.76
C LEU A 447 9.36 -21.03 -14.78
N ALA A 448 10.30 -20.09 -14.61
CA ALA A 448 11.73 -20.38 -14.60
C ALA A 448 12.15 -21.24 -13.40
N GLN A 449 11.49 -21.09 -12.25
CA GLN A 449 11.79 -21.82 -11.01
C GLN A 449 11.08 -23.18 -10.91
N GLY A 450 10.18 -23.49 -11.83
CA GLY A 450 9.50 -24.79 -11.91
C GLY A 450 8.33 -24.94 -10.94
N VAL A 451 8.01 -26.19 -10.59
CA VAL A 451 6.87 -26.55 -9.72
C VAL A 451 7.39 -26.79 -8.31
N ILE A 452 7.22 -25.78 -7.45
CA ILE A 452 7.57 -25.78 -6.03
C ILE A 452 6.38 -25.36 -5.17
#